data_AF-A0ABD2D698-F1
#
_entry.id   AF-A0ABD2D698-F1
#
_cell.length_a   1.000
_cell.length_b   1.000
_cell.length_c   1.000
_cell.angle_alpha   90.00
_cell.angle_beta   90.00
_cell.angle_gamma   90.00
#
_symmetry.space_group_name_H-M   'P 1'
#
loop_
_entity.id
_entity.type
_entity.pdbx_description
1 polymer ?
#
loop_
_entity_poly.entity_id
_entity_poly.type
_entity_poly.pdbx_seq_one_letter_code
_entity_poly.pdbx_strand_id
1 'polypeptide(L)'
;MGDDDTESVLEESQAGEENQLPVIQLCGLVEELSYGNSALKTETEMFEKYYIKLEPRDHRPPRLSEIKISAADYAQLRGRRRSKSRAGTDRMTGLTVDQKLELVQKELEDMKDEIRHMRANAERDLQHHEAIIDEADIRWTEVQREVHEFEKDILKTISKKKGSILATQKVMKYIEDMNHRRDNMKDKLRLKNVSLKVHRKKMLLQLRQKEEVGEALHDVDFQQLKIENAQFLETIEGRNQELIQLKLASGNTLQVLNTYKSRLHRAMEMHINLDKEILLRNELLGKIERETLQVEQDRAKAEGLNKKLRRQLAEFRAPQVMVYVREKILNGDLEKSIKMWERKVDIAQMSLKGYRKTWNKMKTTNEQLQAICPPGK
;
A
#
# COMPACT_ATOMS: atom_id res chain seq x y z
N MET A 1 89.91 -27.32 0.35
CA MET A 1 89.41 -28.69 0.57
C MET A 1 88.36 -28.96 -0.50
N GLY A 2 88.71 -29.78 -1.50
CA GLY A 2 87.89 -30.33 -2.62
C GLY A 2 87.15 -29.31 -3.49
N ASP A 3 87.55 -28.93 -4.71
CA ASP A 3 87.80 -29.69 -5.97
C ASP A 3 86.70 -30.71 -6.27
N ASP A 4 86.17 -30.91 -7.48
CA ASP A 4 86.01 -30.12 -8.71
C ASP A 4 85.02 -30.94 -9.59
N ASP A 5 84.32 -30.27 -10.49
CA ASP A 5 83.83 -30.74 -11.80
C ASP A 5 82.79 -31.87 -12.07
N THR A 6 81.86 -31.47 -12.97
CA THR A 6 81.26 -32.15 -14.15
C THR A 6 80.02 -33.08 -14.08
N GLU A 7 78.93 -32.53 -14.62
CA GLU A 7 78.15 -32.97 -15.81
C GLU A 7 77.29 -34.27 -15.86
N SER A 8 75.99 -34.01 -16.05
CA SER A 8 75.10 -34.59 -17.09
C SER A 8 74.16 -35.79 -16.77
N VAL A 9 72.94 -35.61 -17.30
CA VAL A 9 71.98 -36.59 -17.84
C VAL A 9 70.67 -36.86 -17.06
N LEU A 10 69.62 -36.20 -17.57
CA LEU A 10 68.25 -36.66 -17.92
C LEU A 10 67.43 -37.56 -16.97
N GLU A 11 66.25 -37.06 -16.60
CA GLU A 11 64.93 -37.72 -16.73
C GLU A 11 63.86 -36.59 -16.68
N GLU A 12 63.34 -36.17 -17.84
CA GLU A 12 62.02 -36.54 -18.40
C GLU A 12 60.80 -35.99 -17.62
N SER A 13 60.28 -34.87 -18.14
CA SER A 13 58.87 -34.68 -18.54
C SER A 13 57.74 -35.15 -17.61
N GLN A 14 57.14 -34.21 -16.88
CA GLN A 14 55.68 -34.15 -16.75
C GLN A 14 55.18 -32.79 -17.26
N ALA A 15 55.00 -32.75 -18.58
CA ALA A 15 54.24 -31.73 -19.26
C ALA A 15 52.74 -32.05 -19.13
N GLY A 16 51.95 -31.02 -18.83
CA GLY A 16 50.57 -30.83 -19.27
C GLY A 16 49.60 -31.99 -19.07
N GLU A 17 48.85 -31.96 -17.97
CA GLU A 17 47.45 -32.41 -18.02
C GLU A 17 46.68 -31.42 -18.91
N GLU A 18 46.79 -31.60 -20.23
CA GLU A 18 45.77 -31.12 -21.16
C GLU A 18 44.50 -31.94 -20.87
N ASN A 19 43.57 -31.34 -20.11
CA ASN A 19 42.21 -31.83 -20.01
C ASN A 19 41.57 -31.84 -21.41
N GLN A 20 41.72 -32.93 -22.15
CA GLN A 20 41.05 -33.15 -23.42
C GLN A 20 39.54 -33.24 -23.17
N LEU A 21 38.84 -32.14 -23.46
CA LEU A 21 37.38 -32.09 -23.42
C LEU A 21 36.83 -33.18 -24.36
N PRO A 22 35.85 -34.00 -23.94
CA PRO A 22 35.18 -34.97 -24.79
C PRO A 22 34.72 -34.36 -26.11
N VAL A 23 34.82 -35.10 -27.23
CA VAL A 23 34.49 -34.62 -28.59
C VAL A 23 33.14 -33.89 -28.68
N ILE A 24 32.16 -34.33 -27.91
CA ILE A 24 30.82 -33.71 -27.83
C ILE A 24 30.89 -32.28 -27.27
N GLN A 25 31.75 -32.04 -26.26
CA GLN A 25 31.95 -30.72 -25.67
C GLN A 25 32.74 -29.80 -26.61
N LEU A 26 33.68 -30.35 -27.39
CA LEU A 26 34.37 -29.62 -28.45
C LEU A 26 33.42 -29.20 -29.60
N CYS A 27 32.51 -30.08 -30.02
CA CYS A 27 31.48 -29.74 -31.00
C CYS A 27 30.57 -28.62 -30.51
N GLY A 28 30.11 -28.69 -29.25
CA GLY A 28 29.32 -27.62 -28.64
C GLY A 28 30.06 -26.28 -28.61
N LEU A 29 31.35 -26.28 -28.25
CA LEU A 29 32.17 -25.07 -28.24
C LEU A 29 32.36 -24.48 -29.65
N VAL A 30 32.54 -25.33 -30.68
CA VAL A 30 32.65 -24.87 -32.07
C VAL A 30 31.34 -24.25 -32.56
N GLU A 31 30.19 -24.82 -32.21
CA GLU A 31 28.88 -24.24 -32.55
C GLU A 31 28.66 -22.89 -31.85
N GLU A 32 28.96 -22.79 -30.56
CA GLU A 32 28.86 -21.54 -29.79
C GLU A 32 29.79 -20.45 -30.36
N LEU A 33 31.04 -20.79 -30.65
CA LEU A 33 32.00 -19.87 -31.26
C LEU A 33 31.59 -19.48 -32.69
N SER A 34 31.02 -20.41 -33.46
CA SER A 34 30.51 -20.12 -34.80
C SER A 34 29.36 -19.11 -34.74
N TYR A 35 28.41 -19.31 -33.83
CA TYR A 35 27.31 -18.38 -33.59
C TYR A 35 27.80 -17.01 -33.12
N GLY A 36 28.72 -16.97 -32.15
CA GLY A 36 29.34 -15.74 -31.67
C GLY A 36 30.10 -14.98 -32.76
N ASN A 37 30.88 -15.69 -33.58
CA ASN A 37 31.58 -15.11 -34.72
C ASN A 37 30.61 -14.58 -35.79
N SER A 38 29.49 -15.26 -36.03
CA SER A 38 28.45 -14.78 -36.93
C SER A 38 27.81 -13.49 -36.42
N ALA A 39 27.49 -13.41 -35.12
CA ALA A 39 26.95 -12.20 -34.50
C ALA A 39 27.92 -11.03 -34.60
N LEU A 40 29.20 -11.25 -34.25
CA LEU A 40 30.25 -10.22 -34.37
C LEU A 40 30.45 -9.77 -35.82
N LYS A 41 30.36 -10.70 -36.77
CA LYS A 41 30.43 -10.36 -38.20
C LYS A 41 29.28 -9.45 -38.61
N THR A 42 28.04 -9.78 -38.24
CA THR A 42 26.88 -8.93 -38.54
C THR A 42 26.98 -7.55 -37.89
N GLU A 43 27.47 -7.49 -36.65
CA GLU A 43 27.72 -6.24 -35.93
C GLU A 43 28.79 -5.40 -36.66
N THR A 44 29.88 -6.03 -37.10
CA THR A 44 30.96 -5.37 -37.85
C THR A 44 30.46 -4.83 -39.20
N GLU A 45 29.65 -5.60 -39.93
CA GLU A 45 29.04 -5.16 -41.19
C GLU A 45 28.10 -3.96 -41.01
N MET A 46 27.33 -3.94 -39.92
CA MET A 46 26.47 -2.82 -39.56
C MET A 46 27.30 -1.56 -39.23
N PHE A 47 28.39 -1.71 -38.48
CA PHE A 47 29.32 -0.61 -38.22
C PHE A 47 29.98 -0.09 -39.49
N GLU A 48 30.41 -0.98 -40.38
CA GLU A 48 31.04 -0.60 -41.65
C GLU A 48 30.07 0.19 -42.53
N LYS A 49 28.81 -0.26 -42.64
CA LYS A 49 27.75 0.47 -43.37
C LYS A 49 27.52 1.86 -42.79
N TYR A 50 27.42 1.96 -41.47
CA TYR A 50 27.24 3.25 -40.81
C TYR A 50 28.43 4.18 -41.00
N TYR A 51 29.64 3.65 -40.85
CA TYR A 51 30.88 4.39 -41.03
C TYR A 51 31.00 4.93 -42.45
N ILE A 52 30.69 4.11 -43.46
CA ILE A 52 30.68 4.51 -44.88
C ILE A 52 29.68 5.65 -45.14
N LYS A 53 28.54 5.67 -44.45
CA LYS A 53 27.53 6.75 -44.57
C LYS A 53 27.99 8.06 -43.89
N LEU A 54 28.82 7.97 -42.85
CA LEU A 54 29.34 9.13 -42.11
C LEU A 54 30.55 9.80 -42.76
N GLU A 55 31.36 9.07 -43.55
CA GLU A 55 32.50 9.67 -44.25
C GLU A 55 32.02 10.61 -45.38
N PRO A 56 32.41 11.90 -45.34
CA PRO A 56 32.32 12.75 -46.52
C PRO A 56 33.10 12.09 -47.66
N ARG A 57 32.50 12.04 -48.85
CA ARG A 57 32.98 11.35 -50.07
C ARG A 57 34.45 11.61 -50.47
N ASP A 58 35.14 12.53 -49.82
CA ASP A 58 36.49 12.99 -50.13
C ASP A 58 37.62 12.21 -49.45
N HIS A 59 37.34 11.31 -48.49
CA HIS A 59 38.39 10.57 -47.78
C HIS A 59 38.12 9.06 -47.77
N ARG A 60 38.24 8.39 -48.92
CA ARG A 60 38.33 6.92 -48.97
C ARG A 60 39.79 6.45 -48.82
N PRO A 61 40.17 5.72 -47.77
CA PRO A 61 41.36 4.88 -47.80
C PRO A 61 41.10 3.63 -48.66
N PRO A 62 42.11 3.04 -49.33
CA PRO A 62 41.92 1.83 -50.14
C PRO A 62 41.53 0.64 -49.27
N ARG A 63 40.64 -0.23 -49.77
CA ARG A 63 40.23 -1.46 -49.08
C ARG A 63 41.44 -2.35 -48.78
N LEU A 64 41.54 -2.82 -47.54
CA LEU A 64 42.62 -3.72 -47.07
C LEU A 64 42.70 -5.06 -47.83
N SER A 65 41.71 -5.40 -48.65
CA SER A 65 41.72 -6.58 -49.53
C SER A 65 42.62 -6.44 -50.77
N GLU A 66 43.20 -5.26 -51.03
CA GLU A 66 44.10 -5.03 -52.19
C GLU A 66 45.59 -4.94 -51.81
N ILE A 67 45.96 -5.01 -50.52
CA ILE A 67 47.35 -5.00 -50.10
C ILE A 67 47.92 -6.42 -50.15
N LYS A 68 48.52 -6.80 -51.28
CA LYS A 68 49.42 -7.97 -51.34
C LYS A 68 50.73 -7.62 -50.66
N ILE A 69 50.86 -7.92 -49.37
CA ILE A 69 52.14 -7.82 -48.65
C ILE A 69 52.95 -9.08 -48.97
N SER A 70 54.13 -8.89 -49.58
CA SER A 70 55.10 -9.97 -49.82
C SER A 70 55.78 -10.38 -48.52
N ALA A 71 56.03 -11.67 -48.34
CA ALA A 71 56.71 -12.23 -47.17
C ALA A 71 58.11 -11.63 -46.91
N ALA A 72 58.72 -10.96 -47.90
CA ALA A 72 60.01 -10.29 -47.79
C ALA A 72 59.97 -8.99 -46.95
N ASP A 73 58.82 -8.32 -46.86
CA ASP A 73 58.70 -7.03 -46.14
C ASP A 73 58.54 -7.23 -44.62
N TYR A 74 58.23 -8.45 -44.18
CA TYR A 74 58.06 -8.79 -42.76
C TYR A 74 59.41 -8.88 -42.00
N ALA A 75 60.53 -9.09 -42.71
CA ALA A 75 61.83 -9.37 -42.09
C ALA A 75 62.69 -8.12 -41.81
N GLN A 76 62.37 -6.95 -42.38
CA GLN A 76 63.22 -5.74 -42.26
C GLN A 76 62.82 -4.76 -41.14
N LEU A 77 61.77 -5.06 -40.36
CA LEU A 77 61.35 -4.20 -39.23
C LEU A 77 62.00 -4.55 -37.88
N ARG A 78 62.89 -5.55 -37.80
CA ARG A 78 63.76 -5.78 -36.62
C ARG A 78 64.98 -4.85 -36.64
N GLY A 79 64.74 -3.55 -36.54
CA GLY A 79 65.79 -2.53 -36.56
C GLY A 79 65.43 -1.32 -35.70
N ARG A 80 65.74 -1.40 -34.40
CA ARG A 80 65.98 -0.24 -33.52
C ARG A 80 64.78 0.69 -33.26
N ARG A 81 63.93 0.32 -32.29
CA ARG A 81 63.20 1.33 -31.48
C ARG A 81 63.35 1.04 -29.99
N ARG A 82 63.92 2.04 -29.31
CA ARG A 82 64.08 2.16 -27.87
C ARG A 82 62.76 1.90 -27.16
N SER A 83 62.85 1.12 -26.09
CA SER A 83 61.87 0.97 -25.02
C SER A 83 61.45 2.34 -24.47
N LYS A 84 60.21 2.73 -24.74
CA LYS A 84 59.46 3.62 -23.85
C LYS A 84 58.14 2.93 -23.55
N SER A 85 58.15 2.18 -22.45
CA SER A 85 56.97 1.63 -21.82
C SER A 85 56.00 2.77 -21.49
N ARG A 86 55.00 2.96 -22.34
CA ARG A 86 53.69 3.41 -21.87
C ARG A 86 52.85 2.15 -21.73
N ALA A 87 52.91 1.58 -20.53
CA ALA A 87 51.80 0.83 -19.99
C ALA A 87 50.61 1.80 -19.92
N GLY A 88 49.77 1.70 -20.91
CA GLY A 88 48.39 2.14 -20.87
C GLY A 88 47.72 1.13 -21.76
N THR A 89 47.05 0.15 -21.16
CA THR A 89 46.00 -0.59 -21.85
C THR A 89 45.17 0.44 -22.60
N ASP A 90 45.39 0.54 -23.91
CA ASP A 90 44.45 1.14 -24.82
C ASP A 90 43.26 0.19 -24.75
N ARG A 91 42.43 0.40 -23.72
CA ARG A 91 41.10 -0.14 -23.66
C ARG A 91 40.45 0.54 -24.86
N MET A 92 40.53 -0.12 -26.01
CA MET A 92 39.67 0.09 -27.16
C MET A 92 38.29 0.25 -26.54
N THR A 93 37.85 1.50 -26.38
CA THR A 93 36.68 1.79 -25.57
C THR A 93 35.54 1.42 -26.50
N GLY A 94 35.15 0.15 -26.42
CA GLY A 94 34.05 -0.37 -27.21
C GLY A 94 32.85 0.53 -26.97
N LEU A 95 32.05 0.74 -28.02
CA LEU A 95 30.81 1.47 -27.90
C LEU A 95 30.00 0.89 -26.73
N THR A 96 29.45 1.78 -25.92
CA THR A 96 28.54 1.37 -24.84
C THR A 96 27.33 0.67 -25.45
N VAL A 97 26.67 -0.19 -24.66
CA VAL A 97 25.46 -0.89 -25.13
C VAL A 97 24.42 0.09 -25.66
N ASP A 98 24.29 1.26 -25.02
CA ASP A 98 23.39 2.33 -25.45
C ASP A 98 23.79 2.91 -26.82
N GLN A 99 25.08 3.17 -27.06
CA GLN A 99 25.58 3.65 -28.35
C GLN A 99 25.39 2.62 -29.47
N LYS A 100 25.58 1.32 -29.15
CA LYS A 100 25.30 0.24 -30.10
C LYS A 100 23.82 0.15 -30.43
N LEU A 101 22.96 0.32 -29.43
CA LEU A 101 21.50 0.27 -29.60
C LEU A 101 21.00 1.46 -30.43
N GLU A 102 21.48 2.67 -30.17
CA GLU A 102 21.19 3.87 -30.98
C GLU A 102 21.60 3.65 -32.43
N LEU A 103 22.78 3.08 -32.65
CA LEU A 103 23.24 2.77 -33.99
C LEU A 103 22.34 1.76 -34.71
N VAL A 104 22.03 0.65 -34.05
CA VAL A 104 21.16 -0.39 -34.61
C VAL A 104 19.79 0.18 -34.95
N GLN A 105 19.24 1.05 -34.10
CA GLN A 105 17.97 1.73 -34.36
C GLN A 105 18.05 2.63 -35.59
N LYS A 106 19.13 3.39 -35.74
CA LYS A 106 19.34 4.27 -36.89
C LYS A 106 19.48 3.48 -38.19
N GLU A 107 20.34 2.47 -38.23
CA GLU A 107 20.49 1.61 -39.42
C GLU A 107 19.21 0.83 -39.76
N LEU A 108 18.42 0.47 -38.75
CA LEU A 108 17.11 -0.16 -38.96
C LEU A 108 16.14 0.82 -39.63
N GLU A 109 16.10 2.08 -39.21
CA GLU A 109 15.25 3.10 -39.83
C GLU A 109 15.73 3.45 -41.25
N ASP A 110 17.03 3.60 -41.47
CA ASP A 110 17.62 3.78 -42.80
C ASP A 110 17.25 2.61 -43.73
N MET A 111 17.36 1.36 -43.26
CA MET A 111 17.00 0.18 -44.03
C MET A 111 15.50 0.14 -44.36
N LYS A 112 14.64 0.58 -43.43
CA LYS A 112 13.21 0.73 -43.70
C LYS A 112 12.96 1.77 -44.79
N ASP A 113 13.66 2.90 -44.76
CA ASP A 113 13.58 3.93 -45.79
C ASP A 113 14.05 3.44 -47.15
N GLU A 114 15.18 2.73 -47.20
CA GLU A 114 15.67 2.09 -48.42
C GLU A 114 14.64 1.10 -48.99
N ILE A 115 14.04 0.25 -48.13
CA ILE A 115 12.97 -0.68 -48.53
C ILE A 115 11.74 0.08 -49.04
N ARG A 116 11.32 1.16 -48.38
CA ARG A 116 10.19 2.01 -48.82
C ARG A 116 10.47 2.59 -50.20
N HIS A 117 11.66 3.15 -50.42
CA HIS A 117 12.07 3.70 -51.70
C HIS A 117 12.16 2.64 -52.80
N MET A 118 12.77 1.48 -52.52
CA MET A 118 12.84 0.36 -53.46
C MET A 118 11.45 -0.12 -53.88
N ARG A 119 10.52 -0.27 -52.93
CA ARG A 119 9.13 -0.65 -53.22
C ARG A 119 8.43 0.40 -54.09
N ALA A 120 8.58 1.69 -53.77
CA ALA A 120 7.98 2.76 -54.56
C ALA A 120 8.56 2.82 -55.99
N ASN A 121 9.84 2.51 -56.17
CA ASN A 121 10.46 2.41 -57.49
C ASN A 121 9.91 1.21 -58.27
N ALA A 122 9.91 0.03 -57.66
CA ALA A 122 9.41 -1.20 -58.27
C ALA A 122 7.93 -1.07 -58.68
N GLU A 123 7.10 -0.45 -57.85
CA GLU A 123 5.69 -0.18 -58.17
C GLU A 123 5.55 0.74 -59.39
N ARG A 124 6.36 1.82 -59.48
CA ARG A 124 6.37 2.68 -60.67
C ARG A 124 6.79 1.95 -61.93
N ASP A 125 7.80 1.10 -61.83
CA ASP A 125 8.30 0.33 -62.97
C ASP A 125 7.28 -0.71 -63.43
N LEU A 126 6.60 -1.37 -62.47
CA LEU A 126 5.51 -2.30 -62.73
C LEU A 126 4.36 -1.60 -63.46
N GLN A 127 3.87 -0.47 -62.92
CA GLN A 127 2.82 0.33 -63.56
C GLN A 127 3.22 0.82 -64.96
N HIS A 128 4.50 1.14 -65.18
CA HIS A 128 5.01 1.51 -66.49
C HIS A 128 4.97 0.34 -67.48
N HIS A 129 5.40 -0.84 -67.06
CA HIS A 129 5.36 -2.04 -67.88
C HIS A 129 3.93 -2.51 -68.18
N GLU A 130 3.03 -2.44 -67.20
CA GLU A 130 1.59 -2.69 -67.40
C GLU A 130 1.01 -1.75 -68.47
N ALA A 131 1.30 -0.45 -68.38
CA ALA A 131 0.84 0.51 -69.39
C ALA A 131 1.37 0.23 -70.80
N ILE A 132 2.61 -0.28 -70.92
CA ILE A 132 3.19 -0.69 -72.21
C ILE A 132 2.46 -1.93 -72.76
N ILE A 133 2.18 -2.92 -71.91
CA ILE A 133 1.47 -4.13 -72.30
C ILE A 133 0.05 -3.78 -72.77
N ASP A 134 -0.68 -2.99 -72.00
CA ASP A 134 -2.03 -2.53 -72.35
C ASP A 134 -2.04 -1.77 -73.70
N GLU A 135 -1.05 -0.89 -73.93
CA GLU A 135 -0.91 -0.18 -75.20
C GLU A 135 -0.63 -1.15 -76.36
N ALA A 136 0.22 -2.16 -76.15
CA ALA A 136 0.55 -3.16 -77.15
C ALA A 136 -0.67 -4.02 -77.50
N ASP A 137 -1.46 -4.42 -76.51
CA ASP A 137 -2.69 -5.20 -76.70
C ASP A 137 -3.76 -4.40 -77.48
N ILE A 138 -3.95 -3.13 -77.12
CA ILE A 138 -4.84 -2.22 -77.87
C ILE A 138 -4.35 -2.11 -79.33
N ARG A 139 -3.06 -1.84 -79.55
CA ARG A 139 -2.49 -1.74 -80.90
C ARG A 139 -2.64 -3.04 -81.69
N TRP A 140 -2.42 -4.19 -81.05
CA TRP A 140 -2.55 -5.49 -81.69
C TRP A 140 -3.98 -5.72 -82.18
N THR A 141 -4.98 -5.49 -81.31
CA THR A 141 -6.40 -5.62 -81.68
C THR A 141 -6.81 -4.64 -82.78
N GLU A 142 -6.30 -3.40 -82.75
CA GLU A 142 -6.53 -2.43 -83.82
C GLU A 142 -5.93 -2.88 -85.14
N VAL A 143 -4.66 -3.29 -85.18
CA VAL A 143 -3.99 -3.76 -86.40
C VAL A 143 -4.70 -4.97 -86.99
N GLN A 144 -5.10 -5.95 -86.16
CA GLN A 144 -5.87 -7.10 -86.64
C GLN A 144 -7.20 -6.67 -87.29
N ARG A 145 -7.92 -5.73 -86.67
CA ARG A 145 -9.16 -5.19 -87.25
C ARG A 145 -8.88 -4.46 -88.56
N GLU A 146 -7.87 -3.59 -88.62
CA GLU A 146 -7.53 -2.83 -89.84
C GLU A 146 -7.09 -3.75 -90.98
N VAL A 147 -6.33 -4.80 -90.71
CA VAL A 147 -5.95 -5.83 -91.71
C VAL A 147 -7.21 -6.53 -92.24
N HIS A 148 -8.10 -6.96 -91.35
CA HIS A 148 -9.34 -7.63 -91.76
C HIS A 148 -10.25 -6.71 -92.59
N GLU A 149 -10.41 -5.44 -92.19
CA GLU A 149 -11.17 -4.44 -92.93
C GLU A 149 -10.55 -4.18 -94.31
N PHE A 150 -9.23 -4.03 -94.38
CA PHE A 150 -8.51 -3.83 -95.64
C PHE A 150 -8.67 -5.03 -96.59
N GLU A 151 -8.52 -6.25 -96.08
CA GLU A 151 -8.71 -7.47 -96.85
C GLU A 151 -10.14 -7.55 -97.43
N LYS A 152 -11.13 -7.25 -96.59
CA LYS A 152 -12.54 -7.29 -96.95
C LYS A 152 -12.92 -6.21 -97.97
N ASP A 153 -12.55 -4.97 -97.71
CA ASP A 153 -13.08 -3.82 -98.44
C ASP A 153 -12.24 -3.46 -99.67
N ILE A 154 -10.93 -3.76 -99.63
CA ILE A 154 -9.97 -3.43 -100.69
C ILE A 154 -9.55 -4.67 -101.47
N LEU A 155 -8.89 -5.66 -100.87
CA LEU A 155 -8.33 -6.80 -101.60
C LEU A 155 -9.41 -7.64 -102.30
N LYS A 156 -10.49 -8.02 -101.60
CA LYS A 156 -11.59 -8.79 -102.22
C LYS A 156 -12.28 -8.01 -103.33
N THR A 157 -12.46 -6.70 -103.17
CA THR A 157 -13.11 -5.81 -104.15
C THR A 157 -12.25 -5.60 -105.40
N ILE A 158 -10.94 -5.39 -105.24
CA ILE A 158 -10.00 -5.05 -106.31
C ILE A 158 -9.50 -6.27 -107.08
N SER A 159 -9.46 -7.46 -106.45
CA SER A 159 -8.99 -8.70 -107.09
C SER A 159 -9.66 -9.00 -108.44
N LYS A 160 -10.92 -8.57 -108.63
CA LYS A 160 -11.70 -8.77 -109.85
C LYS A 160 -11.43 -7.73 -110.96
N LYS A 161 -10.71 -6.63 -110.67
CA LYS A 161 -10.53 -5.47 -111.58
C LYS A 161 -9.10 -4.89 -111.52
N LYS A 162 -8.09 -5.76 -111.40
CA LYS A 162 -6.67 -5.40 -111.26
C LYS A 162 -6.21 -4.47 -112.40
N GLY A 163 -5.53 -3.38 -112.08
CA GLY A 163 -5.02 -2.39 -113.05
C GLY A 163 -6.05 -1.39 -113.57
N SER A 164 -7.31 -1.45 -113.13
CA SER A 164 -8.34 -0.48 -113.55
C SER A 164 -8.25 0.84 -112.78
N ILE A 165 -8.66 1.94 -113.43
CA ILE A 165 -8.80 3.28 -112.80
C ILE A 165 -9.68 3.19 -111.54
N LEU A 166 -10.72 2.35 -111.57
CA LEU A 166 -11.62 2.13 -110.44
C LEU A 166 -10.92 1.49 -109.23
N ALA A 167 -9.96 0.59 -109.45
CA ALA A 167 -9.16 0.01 -108.38
C ALA A 167 -8.30 1.08 -107.68
N THR A 168 -7.63 1.94 -108.47
CA THR A 168 -6.83 3.05 -107.94
C THR A 168 -7.69 4.04 -107.15
N GLN A 169 -8.87 4.42 -107.67
CA GLN A 169 -9.82 5.30 -106.97
C GLN A 169 -10.29 4.72 -105.64
N LYS A 170 -10.51 3.40 -105.56
CA LYS A 170 -10.92 2.74 -104.32
C LYS A 170 -9.83 2.77 -103.25
N VAL A 171 -8.57 2.58 -103.64
CA VAL A 171 -7.41 2.69 -102.73
C VAL A 171 -7.23 4.14 -102.25
N MET A 172 -7.32 5.12 -103.15
CA MET A 172 -7.23 6.54 -102.77
C MET A 172 -8.31 6.92 -101.76
N LYS A 173 -9.57 6.54 -102.02
CA LYS A 173 -10.67 6.79 -101.10
C LYS A 173 -10.45 6.14 -99.73
N TYR A 174 -9.94 4.90 -99.68
CA TYR A 174 -9.62 4.25 -98.41
C TYR A 174 -8.56 5.01 -97.62
N ILE A 175 -7.51 5.49 -98.28
CA ILE A 175 -6.46 6.29 -97.62
C ILE A 175 -7.04 7.60 -97.07
N GLU A 176 -7.89 8.30 -97.84
CA GLU A 176 -8.59 9.51 -97.40
C GLU A 176 -9.49 9.24 -96.19
N ASP A 177 -10.34 8.20 -96.27
CA ASP A 177 -11.24 7.78 -95.18
C ASP A 177 -10.43 7.42 -93.90
N MET A 178 -9.29 6.73 -94.05
CA MET A 178 -8.41 6.39 -92.94
C MET A 178 -7.73 7.61 -92.31
N ASN A 179 -7.30 8.58 -93.12
CA ASN A 179 -6.76 9.83 -92.62
C ASN A 179 -7.82 10.60 -91.81
N HIS A 180 -9.04 10.70 -92.32
CA HIS A 180 -10.16 11.32 -91.59
C HIS A 180 -10.48 10.60 -90.26
N ARG A 181 -10.48 9.26 -90.24
CA ARG A 181 -10.65 8.47 -89.00
C ARG A 181 -9.54 8.78 -87.98
N ARG A 182 -8.29 8.83 -88.43
CA ARG A 182 -7.13 9.16 -87.57
C ARG A 182 -7.21 10.57 -86.99
N ASP A 183 -7.59 11.56 -87.80
CA ASP A 183 -7.77 12.94 -87.32
C ASP A 183 -8.91 13.06 -86.30
N ASN A 184 -10.04 12.39 -86.54
CA ASN A 184 -11.13 12.32 -85.57
C ASN A 184 -10.69 11.68 -84.25
N MET A 185 -9.88 10.61 -84.29
CA MET A 185 -9.36 9.97 -83.09
C MET A 185 -8.39 10.90 -82.33
N LYS A 186 -7.51 11.59 -83.06
CA LYS A 186 -6.58 12.57 -82.49
C LYS A 186 -7.32 13.67 -81.72
N ASP A 187 -8.41 14.20 -82.27
CA ASP A 187 -9.20 15.24 -81.59
C ASP A 187 -9.96 14.69 -80.37
N LYS A 188 -10.50 13.47 -80.45
CA LYS A 188 -11.09 12.78 -79.28
C LYS A 188 -10.06 12.60 -78.15
N LEU A 189 -8.85 12.14 -78.48
CA LEU A 189 -7.78 11.95 -77.51
C LEU A 189 -7.31 13.28 -76.90
N ARG A 190 -7.24 14.35 -77.69
CA ARG A 190 -6.92 15.70 -77.20
C ARG A 190 -7.96 16.19 -76.18
N LEU A 191 -9.25 16.06 -76.48
CA LEU A 191 -10.32 16.44 -75.55
C LEU A 191 -10.25 15.62 -74.26
N LYS A 192 -10.04 14.30 -74.35
CA LYS A 192 -9.86 13.42 -73.18
C LYS A 192 -8.64 13.81 -72.35
N ASN A 193 -7.52 14.15 -72.99
CA ASN A 193 -6.31 14.61 -72.30
C ASN A 193 -6.54 15.90 -71.51
N VAL A 194 -7.23 16.88 -72.11
CA VAL A 194 -7.59 18.14 -71.42
C VAL A 194 -8.52 17.87 -70.24
N SER A 195 -9.53 17.02 -70.40
CA SER A 195 -10.44 16.62 -69.33
C SER A 195 -9.71 15.95 -68.16
N LEU A 196 -8.83 14.98 -68.45
CA LEU A 196 -8.01 14.31 -67.45
C LEU A 196 -7.05 15.27 -66.73
N LYS A 197 -6.46 16.25 -67.44
CA LYS A 197 -5.62 17.29 -66.82
C LYS A 197 -6.41 18.13 -65.82
N VAL A 198 -7.64 18.52 -66.16
CA VAL A 198 -8.52 19.27 -65.24
C VAL A 198 -8.90 18.40 -64.03
N HIS A 199 -9.25 17.14 -64.26
CA HIS A 199 -9.58 16.21 -63.18
C HIS A 199 -8.39 15.98 -62.22
N ARG A 200 -7.18 15.77 -62.77
CA ARG A 200 -5.94 15.69 -61.98
C ARG A 200 -5.72 16.93 -61.12
N LYS A 201 -5.88 18.13 -61.69
CA LYS A 201 -5.75 19.40 -60.93
C LYS A 201 -6.78 19.47 -59.80
N LYS A 202 -8.02 19.07 -60.05
CA LYS A 202 -9.08 19.03 -59.02
C LYS A 202 -8.73 18.06 -57.90
N MET A 203 -8.27 16.85 -58.23
CA MET A 203 -7.86 15.84 -57.23
C MET A 203 -6.67 16.32 -56.39
N LEU A 204 -5.67 16.94 -57.01
CA LEU A 204 -4.54 17.52 -56.28
C LEU A 204 -4.96 18.65 -55.34
N LEU A 205 -5.91 19.50 -55.76
CA LEU A 205 -6.44 20.56 -54.89
C LEU A 205 -7.23 19.98 -53.71
N GLN A 206 -8.03 18.93 -53.93
CA GLN A 206 -8.74 18.24 -52.86
C GLN A 206 -7.78 17.55 -51.87
N LEU A 207 -6.69 16.96 -52.37
CA LEU A 207 -5.65 16.39 -51.53
C LEU A 207 -5.03 17.48 -50.64
N ARG A 208 -4.62 18.60 -51.24
CA ARG A 208 -4.05 19.73 -50.51
C ARG A 208 -5.01 20.31 -49.45
N GLN A 209 -6.29 20.46 -49.78
CA GLN A 209 -7.29 20.90 -48.81
C GLN A 209 -7.45 19.92 -47.64
N LYS A 210 -7.36 18.61 -47.89
CA LYS A 210 -7.38 17.61 -46.83
C LYS A 210 -6.12 17.62 -45.98
N GLU A 211 -4.96 17.88 -46.59
CA GLU A 211 -3.69 18.06 -45.88
C GLU A 211 -3.75 19.32 -44.99
N GLU A 212 -4.26 20.45 -45.49
CA GLU A 212 -4.44 21.70 -44.72
C GLU A 212 -5.48 21.54 -43.58
N VAL A 213 -6.52 20.73 -43.76
CA VAL A 213 -7.44 20.36 -42.65
C VAL A 213 -6.77 19.41 -41.65
N GLY A 214 -5.81 18.60 -42.10
CA GLY A 214 -4.93 17.81 -41.23
C GLY A 214 -3.91 18.65 -40.47
N GLU A 215 -3.43 19.76 -41.04
CA GLU A 215 -2.57 20.75 -40.37
C GLU A 215 -3.28 21.51 -39.23
N ALA A 216 -4.62 21.47 -39.15
CA ALA A 216 -5.34 22.03 -38.00
C ALA A 216 -5.13 21.23 -36.70
N LEU A 217 -4.56 20.03 -36.79
CA LEU A 217 -4.24 19.18 -35.65
C LEU A 217 -2.80 18.69 -35.81
N HIS A 218 -1.85 19.53 -35.41
CA HIS A 218 -0.44 19.18 -35.52
C HIS A 218 -0.09 18.04 -34.56
N ASP A 219 0.92 17.24 -34.92
CA ASP A 219 1.51 16.27 -34.01
C ASP A 219 1.96 16.94 -32.69
N VAL A 220 2.32 18.22 -32.74
CA VAL A 220 2.63 19.06 -31.57
C VAL A 220 1.42 19.24 -30.67
N ASP A 221 0.23 19.49 -31.22
CA ASP A 221 -1.01 19.64 -30.44
C ASP A 221 -1.38 18.32 -29.74
N PHE A 222 -1.20 17.20 -30.44
CA PHE A 222 -1.37 15.88 -29.84
C PHE A 222 -0.35 15.59 -28.75
N GLN A 223 0.91 15.96 -28.95
CA GLN A 223 1.94 15.83 -27.92
C GLN A 223 1.65 16.74 -26.73
N GLN A 224 1.19 17.97 -26.95
CA GLN A 224 0.77 18.88 -25.90
C GLN A 224 -0.39 18.29 -25.09
N LEU A 225 -1.44 17.77 -25.74
CA LEU A 225 -2.54 17.09 -25.05
C LEU A 225 -2.07 15.89 -24.22
N LYS A 226 -1.10 15.11 -24.72
CA LYS A 226 -0.51 14.01 -23.96
C LYS A 226 0.24 14.51 -22.72
N ILE A 227 1.01 15.59 -22.85
CA ILE A 227 1.73 16.21 -21.74
C ILE A 227 0.75 16.75 -20.70
N GLU A 228 -0.27 17.51 -21.12
CA GLU A 228 -1.29 18.06 -20.23
C GLU A 228 -2.05 16.95 -19.49
N ASN A 229 -2.44 15.88 -20.20
CA ASN A 229 -3.10 14.74 -19.58
C ASN A 229 -2.19 14.05 -18.55
N ALA A 230 -0.91 13.83 -18.86
CA ALA A 230 0.05 13.29 -17.91
C ALA A 230 0.21 14.17 -16.65
N GLN A 231 0.27 15.50 -16.82
CA GLN A 231 0.33 16.45 -15.71
C GLN A 231 -0.95 16.43 -14.84
N PHE A 232 -2.13 16.32 -15.47
CA PHE A 232 -3.39 16.19 -14.73
C PHE A 232 -3.46 14.88 -13.95
N LEU A 233 -3.01 13.77 -14.53
CA LEU A 233 -2.94 12.48 -13.84
C LEU A 233 -2.00 12.54 -12.64
N GLU A 234 -0.81 13.13 -12.79
CA GLU A 234 0.13 13.32 -11.67
C GLU A 234 -0.47 14.20 -10.57
N THR A 235 -1.17 15.27 -10.94
CA THR A 235 -1.87 16.14 -9.97
C THR A 235 -2.97 15.38 -9.23
N ILE A 236 -3.76 14.57 -9.94
CA ILE A 236 -4.81 13.73 -9.34
C ILE A 236 -4.21 12.71 -8.38
N GLU A 237 -3.12 12.05 -8.79
CA GLU A 237 -2.40 11.08 -7.96
C GLU A 237 -1.88 11.73 -6.68
N GLY A 238 -1.26 12.92 -6.78
CA GLY A 238 -0.80 13.70 -5.63
C GLY A 238 -1.93 14.05 -4.67
N ARG A 239 -3.06 14.56 -5.18
CA ARG A 239 -4.23 14.88 -4.34
C ARG A 239 -4.87 13.64 -3.71
N ASN A 240 -4.86 12.50 -4.40
CA ASN A 240 -5.33 11.23 -3.84
C ASN A 240 -4.43 10.76 -2.69
N GLN A 241 -3.11 10.88 -2.83
CA GLN A 241 -2.17 10.56 -1.75
C GLN A 241 -2.38 11.47 -0.53
N GLU A 242 -2.52 12.78 -0.73
CA GLU A 242 -2.86 13.73 0.34
C GLU A 242 -4.17 13.36 1.04
N LEU A 243 -5.20 13.01 0.29
CA LEU A 243 -6.49 12.58 0.83
C LEU A 243 -6.36 11.31 1.69
N ILE A 244 -5.56 10.33 1.25
CA ILE A 244 -5.29 9.12 2.03
C ILE A 244 -4.59 9.47 3.34
N GLN A 245 -3.55 10.32 3.31
CA GLN A 245 -2.84 10.75 4.50
C GLN A 245 -3.77 11.47 5.49
N LEU A 246 -4.62 12.38 5.01
CA LEU A 246 -5.60 13.06 5.84
C LEU A 246 -6.63 12.10 6.45
N LYS A 247 -7.09 11.08 5.71
CA LYS A 247 -7.99 10.05 6.24
C LYS A 247 -7.33 9.24 7.36
N LEU A 248 -6.07 8.84 7.18
CA LEU A 248 -5.30 8.13 8.22
C LEU A 248 -5.11 9.00 9.46
N ALA A 249 -4.70 10.26 9.29
CA ALA A 249 -4.54 11.19 10.40
C ALA A 249 -5.85 11.46 11.15
N SER A 250 -6.96 11.61 10.42
CA SER A 250 -8.30 11.77 10.99
C SER A 250 -8.72 10.52 11.78
N GLY A 251 -8.50 9.31 11.23
CA GLY A 251 -8.77 8.05 11.91
C GLY A 251 -7.97 7.89 13.21
N ASN A 252 -6.67 8.18 13.17
CA ASN A 252 -5.80 8.15 14.35
C ASN A 252 -6.26 9.16 15.41
N THR A 253 -6.60 10.38 15.00
CA THR A 253 -7.10 11.42 15.90
C THR A 253 -8.42 11.00 16.56
N LEU A 254 -9.32 10.37 15.80
CA LEU A 254 -10.57 9.83 16.34
C LEU A 254 -10.33 8.70 17.35
N GLN A 255 -9.37 7.81 17.08
CA GLN A 255 -8.99 6.76 18.02
C GLN A 255 -8.45 7.37 19.32
N VAL A 256 -7.53 8.33 19.23
CA VAL A 256 -7.00 9.05 20.39
C VAL A 256 -8.13 9.74 21.16
N LEU A 257 -9.03 10.44 20.48
CA LEU A 257 -10.18 11.09 21.10
C LEU A 257 -11.07 10.08 21.86
N ASN A 258 -11.36 8.92 21.26
CA ASN A 258 -12.16 7.88 21.91
C ASN A 258 -11.47 7.29 23.15
N THR A 259 -10.14 7.14 23.12
CA THR A 259 -9.40 6.70 24.32
C THR A 259 -9.50 7.73 25.45
N TYR A 260 -9.32 9.02 25.16
CA TYR A 260 -9.50 10.08 26.16
C TYR A 260 -10.93 10.17 26.68
N LYS A 261 -11.94 10.04 25.80
CA LYS A 261 -13.35 10.01 26.18
C LYS A 261 -13.65 8.87 27.16
N SER A 262 -13.10 7.68 26.89
CA SER A 262 -13.26 6.50 27.75
C SER A 262 -12.56 6.67 29.10
N ARG A 263 -11.33 7.22 29.10
CA ARG A 263 -10.61 7.55 30.34
C ARG A 263 -11.35 8.57 31.19
N LEU A 264 -11.92 9.59 30.56
CA LEU A 264 -12.73 10.61 31.24
C LEU A 264 -13.99 10.00 31.86
N HIS A 265 -14.71 9.15 31.12
CA HIS A 265 -15.88 8.46 31.67
C HIS A 265 -15.52 7.62 32.89
N ARG A 266 -14.41 6.86 32.83
CA ARG A 266 -13.93 6.07 33.98
C ARG A 266 -13.57 6.96 35.17
N ALA A 267 -12.90 8.08 34.94
CA ALA A 267 -12.56 9.02 36.00
C ALA A 267 -13.81 9.64 36.64
N MET A 268 -14.82 9.98 35.83
CA MET A 268 -16.08 10.54 36.30
C MET A 268 -16.90 9.51 37.12
N GLU A 269 -16.93 8.25 36.69
CA GLU A 269 -17.56 7.17 37.46
C GLU A 269 -16.83 6.93 38.80
N MET A 270 -15.50 6.94 38.79
CA MET A 270 -14.70 6.86 40.02
C MET A 270 -14.99 8.04 40.96
N HIS A 271 -15.09 9.26 40.43
CA HIS A 271 -15.46 10.44 41.22
C HIS A 271 -16.83 10.27 41.89
N ILE A 272 -17.85 9.86 41.13
CA ILE A 272 -19.19 9.62 41.66
C ILE A 272 -19.16 8.56 42.78
N ASN A 273 -18.35 7.51 42.63
CA ASN A 273 -18.21 6.48 43.66
C ASN A 273 -17.49 6.99 44.90
N LEU A 274 -16.43 7.78 44.73
CA LEU A 274 -15.72 8.41 45.85
C LEU A 274 -16.61 9.40 46.60
N ASP A 275 -17.42 10.20 45.90
CA ASP A 275 -18.39 11.10 46.55
C ASP A 275 -19.38 10.33 47.42
N LYS A 276 -19.92 9.21 46.92
CA LYS A 276 -20.79 8.32 47.71
C LYS A 276 -20.06 7.77 48.93
N GLU A 277 -18.80 7.35 48.77
CA GLU A 277 -18.00 6.82 49.86
C GLU A 277 -17.69 7.89 50.92
N ILE A 278 -17.40 9.12 50.50
CA ILE A 278 -17.22 10.29 51.38
C ILE A 278 -18.51 10.57 52.15
N LEU A 279 -19.67 10.58 51.48
CA LEU A 279 -20.97 10.77 52.14
C LEU A 279 -21.21 9.71 53.22
N LEU A 280 -21.01 8.43 52.88
CA LEU A 280 -21.15 7.32 53.83
C LEU A 280 -20.18 7.43 55.02
N ARG A 281 -18.93 7.82 54.77
CA ARG A 281 -17.94 8.06 55.83
C ARG A 281 -18.34 9.23 56.73
N ASN A 282 -18.85 10.32 56.17
CA ASN A 282 -19.31 11.47 56.95
C ASN A 282 -20.53 11.11 57.81
N GLU A 283 -21.47 10.32 57.29
CA GLU A 283 -22.61 9.82 58.07
C GLU A 283 -22.16 8.92 59.24
N LEU A 284 -21.20 8.02 58.99
CA LEU A 284 -20.61 7.17 60.03
C LEU A 284 -19.89 8.00 61.08
N LEU A 285 -19.08 8.97 60.66
CA LEU A 285 -18.37 9.88 61.55
C LEU A 285 -19.37 10.65 62.44
N GLY A 286 -20.45 11.18 61.87
CA GLY A 286 -21.51 11.83 62.64
C GLY A 286 -22.29 10.89 63.59
N LYS A 287 -22.30 9.57 63.35
CA LYS A 287 -22.80 8.59 64.35
C LYS A 287 -21.80 8.43 65.48
N ILE A 288 -20.53 8.22 65.15
CA ILE A 288 -19.44 8.06 66.14
C ILE A 288 -19.31 9.30 67.03
N GLU A 289 -19.40 10.51 66.49
CA GLU A 289 -19.37 11.75 67.27
C GLU A 289 -20.52 11.82 68.29
N ARG A 290 -21.74 11.44 67.87
CA ARG A 290 -22.90 11.39 68.77
C ARG A 290 -22.74 10.34 69.86
N GLU A 291 -22.27 9.14 69.50
CA GLU A 291 -21.97 8.07 70.46
C GLU A 291 -20.86 8.49 71.43
N THR A 292 -19.80 9.14 70.93
CA THR A 292 -18.70 9.66 71.75
C THR A 292 -19.20 10.69 72.75
N LEU A 293 -20.04 11.64 72.31
CA LEU A 293 -20.65 12.63 73.20
C LEU A 293 -21.52 11.97 74.28
N GLN A 294 -22.30 10.95 73.91
CA GLN A 294 -23.12 10.20 74.84
C GLN A 294 -22.26 9.47 75.89
N VAL A 295 -21.21 8.78 75.45
CA VAL A 295 -20.26 8.09 76.33
C VAL A 295 -19.55 9.08 77.26
N GLU A 296 -19.16 10.26 76.76
CA GLU A 296 -18.53 11.32 77.56
C GLU A 296 -19.47 11.84 78.66
N GLN A 297 -20.75 12.06 78.33
CA GLN A 297 -21.78 12.45 79.29
C GLN A 297 -22.02 11.38 80.35
N ASP A 298 -22.10 10.11 79.95
CA ASP A 298 -22.32 9.00 80.86
C ASP A 298 -21.09 8.75 81.74
N ARG A 299 -19.87 8.91 81.19
CA ARG A 299 -18.62 8.94 81.97
C ARG A 299 -18.66 10.05 83.02
N ALA A 300 -19.03 11.27 82.66
CA ALA A 300 -19.11 12.40 83.58
C ALA A 300 -20.13 12.16 84.72
N LYS A 301 -21.30 11.58 84.41
CA LYS A 301 -22.30 11.17 85.42
C LYS A 301 -21.72 10.12 86.38
N ALA A 302 -21.10 9.07 85.82
CA ALA A 302 -20.51 7.98 86.59
C ALA A 302 -19.34 8.48 87.48
N GLU A 303 -18.46 9.33 86.96
CA GLU A 303 -17.40 9.99 87.72
C GLU A 303 -17.96 10.87 88.85
N GLY A 304 -19.03 11.63 88.57
CA GLY A 304 -19.72 12.44 89.57
C GLY A 304 -20.28 11.59 90.72
N LEU A 305 -20.91 10.45 90.41
CA LEU A 305 -21.36 9.48 91.40
C LEU A 305 -20.20 8.85 92.17
N ASN A 306 -19.13 8.42 91.48
CA ASN A 306 -17.96 7.84 92.11
C ASN A 306 -17.29 8.83 93.09
N LYS A 307 -17.15 10.11 92.69
CA LYS A 307 -16.67 11.18 93.58
C LYS A 307 -17.54 11.38 94.82
N LYS A 308 -18.87 11.23 94.71
CA LYS A 308 -19.79 11.30 95.87
C LYS A 308 -19.59 10.09 96.79
N LEU A 309 -19.56 8.88 96.23
CA LEU A 309 -19.33 7.65 96.99
C LEU A 309 -17.98 7.65 97.71
N ARG A 310 -16.91 8.10 97.04
CA ARG A 310 -15.58 8.28 97.67
C ARG A 310 -15.59 9.30 98.80
N ARG A 311 -16.33 10.41 98.65
CA ARG A 311 -16.52 11.39 99.74
C ARG A 311 -17.25 10.76 100.92
N GLN A 312 -18.37 10.07 100.66
CA GLN A 312 -19.10 9.33 101.70
C GLN A 312 -18.20 8.30 102.40
N LEU A 313 -17.37 7.57 101.66
CA LEU A 313 -16.43 6.61 102.23
C LEU A 313 -15.33 7.28 103.08
N ALA A 314 -14.84 8.46 102.67
CA ALA A 314 -13.83 9.21 103.41
C ALA A 314 -14.40 9.87 104.69
N GLU A 315 -15.64 10.37 104.62
CA GLU A 315 -16.40 10.93 105.75
C GLU A 315 -16.90 9.84 106.70
N PHE A 316 -17.13 8.63 106.18
CA PHE A 316 -17.54 7.49 106.99
C PHE A 316 -16.46 7.18 108.04
N ARG A 317 -16.85 7.31 109.31
CA ARG A 317 -16.09 6.86 110.45
C ARG A 317 -16.84 5.69 111.05
N ALA A 318 -16.28 4.50 110.92
CA ALA A 318 -16.79 3.33 111.61
C ALA A 318 -16.74 3.61 113.13
N PRO A 319 -17.86 3.49 113.86
CA PRO A 319 -17.84 3.62 115.31
C PRO A 319 -16.82 2.67 115.91
N GLN A 320 -16.04 3.14 116.88
CA GLN A 320 -15.05 2.30 117.53
C GLN A 320 -15.75 1.06 118.10
N VAL A 321 -15.18 -0.13 117.90
CA VAL A 321 -15.87 -1.42 118.17
C VAL A 321 -16.51 -1.45 119.56
N MET A 322 -15.84 -0.86 120.56
CA MET A 322 -16.38 -0.78 121.93
C MET A 322 -17.59 0.15 122.07
N VAL A 323 -17.70 1.22 121.30
CA VAL A 323 -18.90 2.07 121.24
C VAL A 323 -20.05 1.28 120.63
N TYR A 324 -19.82 0.58 119.51
CA TYR A 324 -20.84 -0.26 118.89
C TYR A 324 -21.29 -1.40 119.81
N VAL A 325 -20.36 -2.07 120.51
CA VAL A 325 -20.68 -3.13 121.48
C VAL A 325 -21.47 -2.58 122.66
N ARG A 326 -21.11 -1.40 123.20
CA ARG A 326 -21.88 -0.75 124.27
C ARG A 326 -23.29 -0.39 123.82
N GLU A 327 -23.45 0.23 122.67
CA GLU A 327 -24.77 0.54 122.09
C GLU A 327 -25.56 -0.73 121.79
N LYS A 328 -24.91 -1.82 121.36
CA LYS A 328 -25.57 -3.10 121.10
C LYS A 328 -26.03 -3.79 122.39
N ILE A 329 -25.22 -3.72 123.45
CA ILE A 329 -25.61 -4.18 124.80
C ILE A 329 -26.76 -3.33 125.32
N LEU A 330 -26.68 -2.00 125.22
CA LEU A 330 -27.75 -1.08 125.61
C LEU A 330 -29.04 -1.39 124.86
N ASN A 331 -28.98 -1.59 123.54
CA ASN A 331 -30.13 -1.99 122.74
C ASN A 331 -30.69 -3.35 123.17
N GLY A 332 -29.83 -4.32 123.50
CA GLY A 332 -30.24 -5.61 124.04
C GLY A 332 -30.88 -5.50 125.44
N ASP A 333 -30.41 -4.59 126.28
CA ASP A 333 -30.98 -4.35 127.62
C ASP A 333 -32.30 -3.57 127.55
N LEU A 334 -32.44 -2.66 126.58
CA LEU A 334 -33.71 -2.03 126.23
C LEU A 334 -34.70 -3.06 125.69
N GLU A 335 -34.29 -3.96 124.79
CA GLU A 335 -35.12 -5.07 124.32
C GLU A 335 -35.57 -5.99 125.46
N LYS A 336 -34.68 -6.33 126.41
CA LYS A 336 -35.04 -7.08 127.63
C LYS A 336 -36.00 -6.30 128.53
N SER A 337 -35.79 -4.99 128.68
CA SER A 337 -36.66 -4.12 129.47
C SER A 337 -38.06 -4.04 128.84
N ILE A 338 -38.15 -3.91 127.51
CA ILE A 338 -39.40 -3.99 126.76
C ILE A 338 -40.08 -5.33 127.05
N LYS A 339 -39.38 -6.46 126.92
CA LYS A 339 -39.94 -7.79 127.23
C LYS A 339 -40.36 -7.94 128.70
N MET A 340 -39.63 -7.35 129.64
CA MET A 340 -39.99 -7.36 131.07
C MET A 340 -41.26 -6.55 131.31
N TRP A 341 -41.38 -5.37 130.69
CA TRP A 341 -42.57 -4.53 130.78
C TRP A 341 -43.78 -5.21 130.12
N GLU A 342 -43.60 -5.84 128.95
CA GLU A 342 -44.61 -6.69 128.33
C GLU A 342 -45.08 -7.79 129.30
N ARG A 343 -44.15 -8.48 129.96
CA ARG A 343 -44.47 -9.54 130.93
C ARG A 343 -45.15 -9.00 132.20
N LYS A 344 -44.79 -7.81 132.68
CA LYS A 344 -45.48 -7.13 133.80
C LYS A 344 -46.90 -6.73 133.41
N VAL A 345 -47.09 -6.23 132.18
CA VAL A 345 -48.42 -5.93 131.62
C VAL A 345 -49.25 -7.21 131.55
N ASP A 346 -48.69 -8.33 131.08
CA ASP A 346 -49.38 -9.63 131.07
C ASP A 346 -49.78 -10.09 132.48
N ILE A 347 -48.89 -10.00 133.47
CA ILE A 347 -49.20 -10.37 134.86
C ILE A 347 -50.28 -9.45 135.43
N ALA A 348 -50.21 -8.14 135.19
CA ALA A 348 -51.25 -7.20 135.61
C ALA A 348 -52.60 -7.51 134.94
N GLN A 349 -52.61 -7.83 133.64
CA GLN A 349 -53.81 -8.26 132.92
C GLN A 349 -54.37 -9.57 133.46
N MET A 350 -53.53 -10.57 133.72
CA MET A 350 -53.91 -11.86 134.30
C MET A 350 -54.43 -11.71 135.74
N SER A 351 -53.84 -10.82 136.53
CA SER A 351 -54.29 -10.48 137.89
C SER A 351 -55.64 -9.77 137.86
N LEU A 352 -55.84 -8.79 136.97
CA LEU A 352 -57.12 -8.14 136.73
C LEU A 352 -58.20 -9.15 136.30
N LYS A 353 -57.83 -10.11 135.44
CA LYS A 353 -58.70 -11.21 135.01
C LYS A 353 -59.05 -12.15 136.17
N GLY A 354 -58.09 -12.41 137.06
CA GLY A 354 -58.27 -13.14 138.32
C GLY A 354 -59.23 -12.43 139.28
N TYR A 355 -59.01 -11.14 139.55
CA TYR A 355 -59.89 -10.30 140.37
C TYR A 355 -61.30 -10.20 139.80
N ARG A 356 -61.47 -10.10 138.48
CA ARG A 356 -62.80 -10.16 137.84
C ARG A 356 -63.48 -11.51 138.06
N LYS A 357 -62.74 -12.62 138.01
CA LYS A 357 -63.28 -13.97 138.24
C LYS A 357 -63.67 -14.21 139.71
N THR A 358 -62.85 -13.77 140.67
CA THR A 358 -63.18 -13.87 142.11
C THR A 358 -64.32 -12.93 142.49
N TRP A 359 -64.35 -11.70 141.96
CA TRP A 359 -65.47 -10.77 142.13
C TRP A 359 -66.78 -11.33 141.58
N ASN A 360 -66.78 -11.90 140.36
CA ASN A 360 -67.98 -12.52 139.80
C ASN A 360 -68.44 -13.76 140.58
N LYS A 361 -67.51 -14.54 141.16
CA LYS A 361 -67.83 -15.67 142.06
C LYS A 361 -68.41 -15.19 143.40
N MET A 362 -67.86 -14.14 144.01
CA MET A 362 -68.40 -13.53 145.23
C MET A 362 -69.79 -12.92 145.02
N LYS A 363 -70.02 -12.31 143.85
CA LYS A 363 -71.32 -11.78 143.46
C LYS A 363 -72.37 -12.89 143.34
N THR A 364 -72.02 -14.01 142.71
CA THR A 364 -72.93 -15.17 142.54
C THR A 364 -73.15 -15.98 143.82
N THR A 365 -72.17 -16.09 144.73
CA THR A 365 -72.39 -16.75 146.05
C THR A 365 -73.15 -15.87 147.04
N ASN A 366 -73.05 -14.53 146.97
CA ASN A 366 -73.88 -13.64 147.80
C ASN A 366 -75.34 -13.63 147.33
N GLU A 367 -75.57 -13.64 146.01
CA GLU A 367 -76.90 -13.80 145.40
C GLU A 367 -77.53 -15.19 145.69
N GLN A 368 -76.74 -16.21 146.05
CA GLN A 368 -77.20 -17.57 146.37
C GLN A 368 -77.31 -17.90 147.87
N LEU A 369 -76.65 -17.16 148.78
CA LEU A 369 -76.64 -17.45 150.24
C LEU A 369 -77.63 -16.62 151.09
N GLN A 370 -78.29 -15.59 150.55
CA GLN A 370 -79.41 -14.91 151.23
C GLN A 370 -80.81 -15.44 150.86
N ALA A 371 -80.92 -16.42 149.95
CA ALA A 371 -82.19 -17.06 149.60
C ALA A 371 -82.61 -18.24 150.51
N ILE A 372 -81.80 -18.62 151.53
CA ILE A 372 -82.07 -19.81 152.39
C ILE A 372 -81.86 -19.54 153.90
N CYS A 373 -82.20 -18.36 154.42
CA CYS A 373 -82.43 -18.19 155.87
C CYS A 373 -83.38 -17.02 156.19
N PRO A 374 -84.56 -17.26 156.81
CA PRO A 374 -85.52 -16.23 157.20
C PRO A 374 -85.43 -15.91 158.73
N PRO A 375 -86.31 -15.06 159.30
CA PRO A 375 -85.98 -13.88 160.10
C PRO A 375 -85.69 -14.12 161.60
N GLY A 376 -85.15 -13.11 162.29
CA GLY A 376 -85.11 -13.10 163.76
C GLY A 376 -84.71 -11.77 164.42
N LYS A 377 -85.70 -11.17 165.12
CA LYS A 377 -85.70 -10.09 166.15
C LYS A 377 -85.32 -8.66 165.77
#